data_AF-A0A5S4FCM5-F1
#
_entry.id   AF-A0A5S4FCM5-F1
#
_cell.length_a   1.000
_cell.length_b   1.000
_cell.length_c   1.000
_cell.angle_alpha   90.00
_cell.angle_beta   90.00
_cell.angle_gamma   90.00
#
_symmetry.space_group_name_H-M   'P 1'
#
loop_
_entity.id
_entity.type
_entity.pdbx_description
1 polymer ?
#
loop_
_entity_poly.entity_id
_entity_poly.type
_entity_poly.pdbx_seq_one_letter_code
_entity_poly.pdbx_strand_id
1 'polypeptide(L)'
;MTPGFHARHSALRRSSGGYADDAEQVRDWRAELRAVFDDEGNPLGDDQYGAELAKRLPQLAGDVFGAFDAYIAELESAKTGLGGSATNYGAAEQASGG
;
A
#
# COMPACT_ATOMS: atom_id res chain seq x y z
N MET A 1 -7.33 35.84 -15.88
CA MET A 1 -8.14 34.61 -16.02
C MET A 1 -7.27 33.46 -15.57
N THR A 2 -7.39 33.04 -14.32
CA THR A 2 -6.56 31.96 -13.75
C THR A 2 -7.09 30.64 -14.32
N PRO A 3 -6.27 29.83 -15.02
CA PRO A 3 -6.75 28.54 -15.49
C PRO A 3 -7.09 27.70 -14.27
N GLY A 4 -8.39 27.44 -14.07
CA GLY A 4 -8.86 26.52 -13.04
C GLY A 4 -8.25 25.15 -13.30
N PHE A 5 -7.59 24.60 -12.28
CA PHE A 5 -7.03 23.25 -12.32
C PHE A 5 -8.19 22.25 -12.49
N HIS A 6 -8.56 21.94 -13.74
CA HIS A 6 -9.43 20.82 -14.06
C HIS A 6 -8.62 19.53 -14.00
N ALA A 7 -8.33 19.05 -12.79
CA ALA A 7 -8.03 17.64 -12.63
C ALA A 7 -9.27 16.87 -13.09
N ARG A 8 -9.24 16.32 -14.32
CA ARG A 8 -10.38 15.58 -14.89
C ARG A 8 -10.81 14.51 -13.88
N HIS A 9 -12.06 14.56 -13.46
CA HIS A 9 -12.67 13.59 -12.55
C HIS A 9 -12.37 12.12 -12.93
N SER A 10 -12.32 11.82 -14.23
CA SER A 10 -11.93 10.51 -14.77
C SER A 10 -10.46 10.13 -14.52
N ALA A 11 -9.55 11.10 -14.47
CA ALA A 11 -8.14 10.88 -14.12
C ALA A 11 -7.99 10.56 -12.63
N LEU A 12 -8.69 11.30 -11.76
CA LEU A 12 -8.69 11.04 -10.31
C LEU A 12 -9.25 9.64 -9.98
N ARG A 13 -10.34 9.24 -10.64
CA ARG A 13 -10.95 7.91 -10.48
C ARG A 13 -10.09 6.79 -11.05
N ARG A 14 -9.39 7.02 -12.18
CA ARG A 14 -8.43 6.04 -12.72
C ARG A 14 -7.23 5.87 -11.80
N SER A 15 -6.71 6.97 -11.25
CA SER A 15 -5.62 6.92 -10.27
C SER A 15 -6.06 6.23 -8.98
N SER A 16 -7.26 6.47 -8.46
CA SER A 16 -7.76 5.75 -7.27
C SER A 16 -7.91 4.25 -7.49
N GLY A 17 -8.24 3.83 -8.71
CA GLY A 17 -8.23 2.41 -9.11
C GLY A 17 -6.82 1.82 -9.07
N GLY A 18 -5.84 2.52 -9.66
CA GLY A 18 -4.43 2.09 -9.61
C GLY A 18 -3.90 1.91 -8.18
N TYR A 19 -4.21 2.83 -7.26
CA TYR A 19 -3.81 2.68 -5.85
C TYR A 19 -4.50 1.51 -5.14
N ALA A 20 -5.69 1.10 -5.56
CA ALA A 20 -6.34 -0.09 -5.01
C ALA A 20 -5.67 -1.38 -5.51
N ASP A 21 -5.38 -1.44 -6.81
CA ASP A 21 -4.66 -2.56 -7.42
C ASP A 21 -3.25 -2.71 -6.83
N ASP A 22 -2.54 -1.59 -6.65
CA ASP A 22 -1.22 -1.56 -6.00
C ASP A 22 -1.30 -2.04 -4.54
N ALA A 23 -2.32 -1.63 -3.77
CA ALA A 23 -2.49 -2.05 -2.39
C ALA A 23 -2.81 -3.56 -2.28
N GLU A 24 -3.58 -4.11 -3.20
CA GLU A 24 -3.83 -5.56 -3.29
C GLU A 24 -2.55 -6.32 -3.64
N GLN A 25 -1.80 -5.88 -4.66
CA GLN A 25 -0.53 -6.50 -5.03
C GLN A 25 0.48 -6.52 -3.87
N VAL A 26 0.61 -5.42 -3.13
CA VAL A 26 1.50 -5.35 -1.97
C VAL A 26 1.04 -6.27 -0.83
N ARG A 27 -0.27 -6.47 -0.64
CA ARG A 27 -0.81 -7.44 0.32
C ARG A 27 -0.46 -8.88 -0.07
N ASP A 28 -0.56 -9.20 -1.36
CA ASP A 28 -0.22 -10.53 -1.87
C ASP A 28 1.27 -10.82 -1.65
N TRP A 29 2.17 -9.89 -2.01
CA TRP A 29 3.61 -10.03 -1.75
C TRP A 29 3.92 -10.17 -0.26
N ARG A 30 3.24 -9.41 0.60
CA ARG A 30 3.39 -9.53 2.05
C ARG A 30 2.96 -10.92 2.53
N ALA A 31 1.87 -11.46 2.00
CA ALA A 31 1.36 -12.78 2.37
C ALA A 31 2.28 -13.91 1.89
N GLU A 32 2.77 -13.83 0.65
CA GLU A 32 3.76 -14.77 0.12
C GLU A 32 5.04 -14.76 0.95
N LEU A 33 5.57 -13.57 1.26
CA LEU A 33 6.76 -13.45 2.10
C LEU A 33 6.53 -14.00 3.51
N ARG A 34 5.35 -13.76 4.09
CA ARG A 34 4.97 -14.32 5.39
C ARG A 34 4.94 -15.85 5.36
N ALA A 35 4.38 -16.42 4.30
CA ALA A 35 4.38 -17.87 4.11
C ALA A 35 5.81 -18.43 4.04
N VAL A 36 6.75 -17.75 3.37
CA VAL A 36 8.16 -18.15 3.36
C VAL A 36 8.77 -18.12 4.77
N PHE A 37 8.53 -17.04 5.53
CA PHE A 37 9.02 -16.94 6.92
C PHE A 37 8.44 -18.03 7.84
N ASP A 38 7.17 -18.39 7.65
CA ASP A 38 6.47 -19.38 8.47
C ASP A 38 6.84 -20.82 8.07
N ASP A 39 6.99 -21.11 6.77
CA ASP A 39 7.26 -22.46 6.22
C ASP A 39 8.75 -22.83 6.31
N GLU A 40 9.66 -21.86 6.15
CA GLU A 40 11.10 -22.13 6.26
C GLU A 40 11.58 -22.33 7.70
N GLY A 41 10.75 -22.11 8.72
CA GLY A 41 10.86 -22.70 10.07
C GLY A 41 12.18 -22.56 10.84
N ASN A 42 13.13 -21.75 10.34
CA ASN A 42 14.58 -21.72 10.59
C ASN A 42 15.40 -22.33 9.42
N PRO A 43 15.58 -21.60 8.29
CA PRO A 43 16.43 -22.04 7.16
C PRO A 43 17.93 -22.04 7.50
N LEU A 44 18.25 -21.69 8.73
CA LEU A 44 19.57 -21.37 9.21
C LEU A 44 20.04 -22.57 10.02
N GLY A 45 20.80 -23.45 9.38
CA GLY A 45 21.30 -24.68 9.99
C GLY A 45 21.96 -24.45 11.36
N ASP A 46 22.20 -25.53 12.10
CA ASP A 46 22.67 -25.54 13.50
C ASP A 46 24.11 -24.99 13.71
N ASP A 47 24.63 -24.18 12.80
CA ASP A 47 25.91 -23.51 12.95
C ASP A 47 25.78 -22.19 13.74
N GLN A 48 26.93 -21.64 14.12
CA GLN A 48 27.02 -20.40 14.88
C GLN A 48 26.40 -19.21 14.15
N TYR A 49 26.40 -19.20 12.82
CA TYR A 49 25.78 -18.14 12.03
C TYR A 49 24.26 -18.26 12.05
N GLY A 50 23.73 -19.48 12.00
CA GLY A 50 22.30 -19.71 12.06
C GLY A 50 21.70 -19.41 13.42
N ALA A 51 22.40 -19.73 14.50
CA ALA A 51 21.98 -19.35 15.86
C ALA A 51 21.95 -17.82 16.07
N GLU A 52 22.91 -17.09 15.50
CA GLU A 52 22.92 -15.61 15.58
C GLU A 52 21.86 -14.98 14.68
N LEU A 53 21.63 -15.53 13.49
CA LEU A 53 20.60 -15.01 12.60
C LEU A 53 19.18 -15.34 13.12
N ALA A 54 18.98 -16.49 13.76
CA ALA A 54 17.73 -16.85 14.43
C ALA A 54 17.35 -15.86 15.55
N LYS A 55 18.33 -15.27 16.25
CA LYS A 55 18.07 -14.22 17.27
C LYS A 55 17.58 -12.91 16.64
N ARG A 56 18.04 -12.60 15.42
CA ARG A 56 17.71 -11.36 14.71
C ARG A 56 16.49 -11.50 13.82
N LEU A 57 16.14 -12.72 13.43
CA LEU A 57 15.05 -13.03 12.51
C LEU A 57 13.70 -12.42 12.95
N PRO A 58 13.27 -12.49 14.23
CA PRO A 58 12.01 -11.89 14.65
C PRO A 58 11.99 -10.36 14.49
N GLN A 59 13.11 -9.70 14.82
CA GLN A 59 13.25 -8.25 14.64
C GLN A 59 13.21 -7.88 13.16
N LEU A 60 13.99 -8.59 12.33
CA LEU A 60 14.02 -8.38 10.88
C LEU A 60 12.65 -8.60 10.24
N ALA A 61 11.94 -9.66 10.63
CA ALA A 61 10.58 -9.93 10.20
C ALA A 61 9.66 -8.78 10.61
N GLY A 62 9.75 -8.31 11.85
CA GLY A 62 8.98 -7.16 12.35
C GLY A 62 9.21 -5.90 11.52
N ASP A 63 10.46 -5.56 11.25
CA ASP A 63 10.83 -4.37 10.47
C ASP A 63 10.33 -4.47 9.02
N VAL A 64 10.48 -5.63 8.39
CA VAL A 64 10.03 -5.88 7.01
C VAL A 64 8.51 -5.82 6.90
N PHE A 65 7.78 -6.59 7.73
CA PHE A 65 6.33 -6.60 7.68
C PHE A 65 5.71 -5.27 8.13
N GLY A 66 6.37 -4.55 9.04
CA GLY A 66 6.00 -3.18 9.40
C GLY A 66 6.13 -2.20 8.22
N ALA A 67 7.17 -2.33 7.40
CA ALA A 67 7.33 -1.51 6.19
C ALA A 67 6.22 -1.81 5.16
N PHE A 68 5.87 -3.08 4.96
CA PHE A 68 4.73 -3.46 4.11
C PHE A 68 3.42 -2.84 4.61
N ASP A 69 3.14 -2.96 5.91
CA ASP A 69 1.91 -2.42 6.52
C ASP A 69 1.84 -0.89 6.38
N ALA A 70 2.95 -0.19 6.58
CA ALA A 70 3.03 1.26 6.39
C ALA A 70 2.75 1.66 4.93
N TYR A 71 3.35 0.96 3.97
CA TYR A 71 3.16 1.27 2.55
C TYR A 71 1.72 1.00 2.09
N ILE A 72 1.10 -0.11 2.52
CA ILE A 72 -0.32 -0.38 2.26
C ILE A 72 -1.20 0.73 2.84
N ALA A 73 -0.90 1.21 4.05
CA ALA A 73 -1.65 2.30 4.67
C ALA A 73 -1.52 3.61 3.88
N GLU A 74 -0.35 3.91 3.34
CA GLU A 74 -0.13 5.06 2.45
C GLU A 74 -0.94 4.96 1.15
N LEU A 75 -0.96 3.78 0.51
CA LEU A 75 -1.74 3.54 -0.71
C LEU A 75 -3.25 3.70 -0.47
N GLU A 76 -3.78 3.15 0.62
CA GLU A 76 -5.20 3.30 0.99
C GLU A 76 -5.55 4.74 1.37
N SER A 77 -4.63 5.46 2.03
CA SER A 77 -4.78 6.88 2.33
C SER A 77 -4.84 7.72 1.04
N ALA A 78 -3.93 7.46 0.09
CA ALA A 78 -3.93 8.13 -1.22
C ALA A 78 -5.22 7.87 -2.00
N LYS A 79 -5.68 6.61 -2.04
CA LYS A 79 -6.97 6.21 -2.62
C LYS A 79 -8.14 6.97 -1.98
N THR A 80 -8.19 7.04 -0.65
CA THR A 80 -9.25 7.74 0.08
C THR A 80 -9.23 9.25 -0.21
N GLY A 81 -8.05 9.88 -0.21
CA GLY A 81 -7.89 11.30 -0.53
C GLY A 81 -8.30 11.65 -1.96
N LEU A 82 -7.98 10.78 -2.92
CA LEU A 82 -8.38 10.94 -4.32
C LEU A 82 -9.88 10.68 -4.53
N GLY A 83 -10.46 9.68 -3.86
CA GLY A 83 -11.89 9.40 -3.91
C GLY A 83 -12.73 10.53 -3.29
N GLY A 84 -12.29 11.08 -2.16
CA GLY A 84 -12.90 12.24 -1.53
C GLY A 84 -12.83 13.48 -2.43
N SER A 85 -11.66 13.74 -3.03
CA SER A 85 -11.47 14.85 -3.96
C SER A 85 -12.35 14.70 -5.22
N ALA A 86 -12.42 13.50 -5.81
CA ALA A 86 -13.28 13.23 -6.96
C ALA A 86 -14.77 13.45 -6.64
N THR A 87 -15.23 12.99 -5.48
CA THR A 87 -16.62 13.19 -5.02
C THR A 87 -16.95 14.68 -4.88
N ASN A 88 -16.04 15.46 -4.29
CA ASN A 88 -16.22 16.91 -4.11
C ASN A 88 -16.26 17.65 -5.45
N TYR A 89 -15.38 17.31 -6.40
CA TYR A 89 -15.41 17.90 -7.75
C TYR A 89 -16.68 17.52 -8.53
N GLY A 90 -17.13 16.27 -8.44
CA GLY A 90 -18.37 15.82 -9.08
C GLY A 90 -19.62 16.54 -8.54
N ALA A 91 -19.66 16.79 -7.23
CA ALA A 91 -20.74 17.57 -6.61
C ALA A 91 -20.69 19.05 -7.03
N ALA A 92 -19.50 19.64 -7.14
CA ALA A 92 -19.33 21.02 -7.57
C ALA A 92 -19.72 21.22 -9.05
N GLU A 93 -19.37 20.29 -9.96
CA GLU A 93 -19.80 20.34 -11.36
C GLU A 93 -21.33 20.20 -11.49
N GLN A 94 -21.97 19.33 -10.70
CA GLN A 94 -23.43 19.22 -10.68
C GLN A 94 -24.13 20.47 -10.14
N ALA A 95 -23.54 21.15 -9.15
CA ALA A 95 -24.09 22.37 -8.56
C ALA A 95 -23.87 23.63 -9.41
N SER A 96 -22.88 23.64 -10.30
CA SER A 96 -22.55 24.78 -11.17
C SER A 96 -23.06 24.65 -12.61
N GLY A 97 -23.60 23.48 -12.99
CA GLY A 97 -24.23 23.20 -14.27
C GLY A 97 -25.75 22.99 -14.22
N GLY A 98 -26.42 23.40 -13.14
CA GLY A 98 -27.88 23.35 -12.97
C GLY A 98 -28.55 24.68 -13.28
#